data_AF-A0A150HMT0-F1
#
_entry.id   AF-A0A150HMT0-F1
#
_cell.length_a   1.000
_cell.length_b   1.000
_cell.length_c   1.000
_cell.angle_alpha   90.00
_cell.angle_beta   90.00
_cell.angle_gamma   90.00
#
_symmetry.space_group_name_H-M   'P 1'
#
loop_
_entity.id
_entity.type
_entity.pdbx_description
1 polymer ?
#
loop_
_entity_poly.entity_id
_entity_poly.type
_entity_poly.pdbx_seq_one_letter_code
_entity_poly.pdbx_strand_id
1 'polypeptide(L)'
;MQERPYIRAVKFKSPESLDWASYPYVVPAVNDLESIEFHPEVIFFVGENGSGKSTILEALALALGFSEEGGTRNVQLNTATTASDLHQAIRTIKSYKKL
;
A
#
# COMPACT_ATOMS: atom_id res chain seq x y z
N MET A 1 -6.25 22.28 -16.68
CA MET A 1 -5.12 21.36 -16.43
C MET A 1 -5.71 20.20 -15.63
N GLN A 2 -5.56 18.94 -16.07
CA GLN A 2 -6.21 17.83 -15.37
C GLN A 2 -5.41 17.50 -14.10
N GLU A 3 -6.04 17.53 -12.93
CA GLU A 3 -5.39 17.18 -11.66
C GLU A 3 -4.98 15.70 -11.69
N ARG A 4 -3.80 15.41 -11.14
CA ARG A 4 -3.25 14.05 -11.10
C ARG A 4 -2.89 13.69 -9.66
N PRO A 5 -3.23 12.48 -9.21
CA PRO A 5 -2.94 12.09 -7.85
C PRO A 5 -1.42 12.00 -7.66
N TYR A 6 -0.92 12.34 -6.47
CA TYR A 6 0.52 12.26 -6.16
C TYR A 6 1.08 10.86 -6.42
N ILE A 7 0.30 9.83 -6.06
CA ILE A 7 0.54 8.43 -6.39
C ILE A 7 -0.42 8.07 -7.52
N ARG A 8 0.11 7.60 -8.65
CA ARG A 8 -0.69 7.13 -9.78
C ARG A 8 -1.10 5.67 -9.62
N ALA A 9 -0.21 4.84 -9.08
CA ALA A 9 -0.48 3.42 -8.93
C ALA A 9 0.38 2.77 -7.85
N VAL A 10 -0.02 1.58 -7.41
CA VAL A 10 0.76 0.67 -6.57
C VAL A 10 0.74 -0.71 -7.20
N LYS A 11 1.87 -1.41 -7.14
CA LYS A 11 2.00 -2.80 -7.62
C LYS A 11 3.12 -3.53 -6.91
N PHE A 12 3.14 -4.86 -7.02
CA PHE A 12 4.27 -5.66 -6.53
C PHE A 12 5.58 -5.36 -7.28
N LYS A 13 6.70 -5.49 -6.56
CA LYS A 13 8.05 -5.35 -7.13
C LYS A 13 8.45 -6.57 -7.95
N SER A 14 8.32 -7.75 -7.35
CA SER A 14 8.72 -9.07 -7.87
C SER A 14 7.71 -10.13 -7.41
N PRO A 15 6.49 -10.16 -7.99
CA PRO A 15 5.43 -11.09 -7.57
C PRO A 15 5.83 -12.58 -7.72
N GLU A 16 6.76 -12.89 -8.62
CA GLU A 16 7.30 -14.23 -8.84
C GLU A 16 8.17 -14.78 -7.70
N SER A 17 8.71 -13.90 -6.84
CA SER A 17 9.53 -14.30 -5.70
C SER A 17 8.76 -14.35 -4.38
N LEU A 18 7.43 -14.17 -4.42
CA LEU A 18 6.58 -14.14 -3.23
C LEU A 18 5.99 -15.52 -2.96
N ASP A 19 5.92 -15.88 -1.67
CA ASP A 19 5.19 -17.06 -1.22
C ASP A 19 3.72 -16.71 -0.96
N TRP A 20 2.88 -16.91 -1.97
CA TRP A 20 1.45 -16.63 -1.93
C TRP A 20 0.66 -17.46 -0.91
N ALA A 21 1.25 -18.52 -0.34
CA ALA A 21 0.64 -19.31 0.73
C ALA A 21 0.91 -18.76 2.14
N SER A 22 1.79 -17.74 2.25
CA SER A 22 2.22 -17.16 3.52
C SER A 22 1.57 -15.79 3.78
N TYR A 23 1.50 -15.39 5.05
CA TYR A 23 1.15 -14.02 5.40
C TYR A 23 2.26 -13.05 4.94
N PRO A 24 1.92 -11.85 4.40
CA PRO A 24 0.57 -11.29 4.20
C PRO A 24 -0.10 -11.65 2.86
N TYR A 25 0.54 -12.44 2.00
CA TYR A 25 0.10 -12.71 0.63
C TYR A 25 -1.12 -13.64 0.52
N VAL A 26 -1.39 -14.42 1.57
CA VAL A 26 -2.61 -15.23 1.69
C VAL A 26 -3.85 -14.40 2.06
N VAL A 27 -3.68 -13.14 2.47
CA VAL A 27 -4.81 -12.25 2.78
C VAL A 27 -5.59 -11.95 1.50
N PRO A 28 -6.93 -12.10 1.45
CA PRO A 28 -7.68 -12.05 0.20
C PRO A 28 -7.43 -10.81 -0.66
N ALA A 29 -7.57 -9.61 -0.09
CA ALA A 29 -7.37 -8.38 -0.85
C ALA A 29 -5.91 -8.18 -1.31
N VAL A 30 -4.93 -8.80 -0.64
CA VAL A 30 -3.51 -8.75 -1.02
C VAL A 30 -3.23 -9.76 -2.13
N ASN A 31 -3.82 -10.96 -2.03
CA ASN A 31 -3.68 -12.03 -3.02
C ASN A 31 -4.24 -11.60 -4.39
N ASP A 32 -5.41 -10.97 -4.37
CA ASP A 32 -6.10 -10.49 -5.58
C ASP A 32 -5.47 -9.21 -6.16
N LEU A 33 -4.44 -8.67 -5.53
CA LEU A 33 -3.84 -7.39 -5.89
C LEU A 33 -2.84 -7.53 -7.05
N GLU A 34 -3.29 -7.34 -8.29
CA GLU A 34 -2.33 -7.16 -9.39
C GLU A 34 -1.70 -5.75 -9.35
N SER A 35 -2.56 -4.73 -9.30
CA SER A 35 -2.19 -3.34 -9.09
C SER A 35 -3.39 -2.51 -8.63
N ILE A 36 -3.14 -1.38 -7.98
CA ILE A 36 -4.15 -0.35 -7.70
C ILE A 36 -3.80 0.86 -8.54
N GLU A 37 -4.68 1.26 -9.46
CA GLU A 37 -4.59 2.56 -10.11
C GLU A 37 -5.39 3.60 -9.30
N PHE A 38 -4.77 4.73 -8.98
CA PHE A 38 -5.39 5.75 -8.16
C PHE A 38 -6.21 6.74 -9.00
N HIS A 39 -7.48 6.91 -8.63
CA HIS A 39 -8.33 7.97 -9.16
C HIS A 39 -7.84 9.34 -8.64
N PRO A 40 -7.88 10.42 -9.45
CA PRO A 40 -7.43 11.75 -9.02
C PRO A 40 -8.23 12.34 -7.84
N GLU A 41 -9.46 11.89 -7.63
CA GLU A 41 -10.36 12.44 -6.61
C GLU A 41 -10.39 11.57 -5.34
N VAL A 42 -11.12 10.45 -5.38
CA VAL A 42 -11.30 9.55 -4.23
C VAL A 42 -11.24 8.10 -4.66
N ILE A 43 -10.72 7.25 -3.77
CA ILE A 43 -10.79 5.79 -3.86
C ILE A 43 -11.41 5.22 -2.59
N PHE A 44 -12.23 4.20 -2.77
CA PHE A 44 -12.84 3.46 -1.68
C PHE A 44 -12.30 2.04 -1.66
N PHE A 45 -11.83 1.60 -0.50
CA PHE A 45 -11.58 0.19 -0.21
C PHE A 45 -12.83 -0.40 0.45
N VAL A 46 -13.53 -1.30 -0.24
CA VAL A 46 -14.80 -1.89 0.21
C VAL A 46 -14.69 -3.41 0.21
N GLY A 47 -15.32 -4.06 1.20
CA GLY A 47 -15.28 -5.51 1.37
C GLY A 47 -15.55 -5.94 2.81
N GLU A 48 -15.71 -7.23 3.07
CA GLU A 48 -16.04 -7.80 4.38
C GLU A 48 -14.95 -7.60 5.45
N ASN A 49 -15.32 -7.67 6.73
CA ASN A 49 -14.34 -7.63 7.82
C ASN A 49 -13.37 -8.82 7.69
N GLY A 50 -12.07 -8.55 7.85
CA GLY A 50 -11.03 -9.55 7.65
C GLY A 50 -10.56 -9.72 6.20
N SER A 51 -11.15 -9.02 5.22
CA SER A 51 -10.75 -9.15 3.81
C SER A 51 -9.35 -8.59 3.48
N GLY A 52 -8.72 -7.83 4.39
CA GLY A 52 -7.38 -7.24 4.18
C GLY A 52 -7.34 -5.78 3.77
N LYS A 53 -8.47 -5.05 3.82
CA LYS A 53 -8.53 -3.60 3.48
C LYS A 53 -7.53 -2.77 4.29
N SER A 54 -7.50 -2.94 5.61
CA SER A 54 -6.57 -2.21 6.49
C SER A 54 -5.12 -2.58 6.19
N THR A 55 -4.84 -3.86 5.90
CA THR A 55 -3.50 -4.34 5.54
C THR A 55 -2.95 -3.64 4.30
N ILE A 56 -3.76 -3.46 3.26
CA ILE A 56 -3.35 -2.69 2.06
C ILE A 56 -3.09 -1.23 2.41
N LEU A 57 -3.98 -0.62 3.19
CA LEU A 57 -3.87 0.80 3.56
C LEU A 57 -2.63 1.07 4.41
N GLU A 58 -2.36 0.23 5.40
CA GLU A 58 -1.15 0.27 6.24
C GLU A 58 0.11 0.07 5.40
N ALA A 59 0.13 -0.94 4.52
CA ALA A 59 1.26 -1.18 3.64
C ALA A 59 1.55 0.01 2.72
N LEU A 60 0.49 0.66 2.20
CA LEU A 60 0.61 1.89 1.42
C LEU A 60 1.20 3.03 2.23
N ALA A 61 0.73 3.25 3.47
CA ALA A 61 1.24 4.28 4.35
C ALA A 61 2.74 4.07 4.64
N LEU A 62 3.14 2.85 4.99
CA LEU A 62 4.53 2.50 5.25
C LEU A 62 5.41 2.63 4.00
N ALA A 63 4.92 2.21 2.83
CA ALA A 63 5.62 2.38 1.55
C ALA A 63 5.81 3.85 1.15
N LEU A 64 5.00 4.77 1.72
CA LEU A 64 5.12 6.22 1.56
C LEU A 64 6.01 6.89 2.62
N GLY A 65 6.47 6.12 3.61
CA GLY A 65 7.32 6.58 4.70
C GLY A 65 6.55 7.16 5.89
N PHE A 66 5.26 6.87 6.04
CA PHE A 66 4.55 7.15 7.29
C PHE A 66 4.91 6.08 8.35
N SER A 67 4.79 6.42 9.62
CA SER A 67 4.91 5.49 10.75
C SER A 67 3.66 4.63 10.93
N GLU A 68 3.82 3.43 11.49
CA GLU A 68 2.72 2.53 11.86
C GLU A 68 1.73 3.17 12.85
N GLU A 69 2.24 3.97 13.78
CA GLU A 69 1.47 4.64 14.84
C GLU A 69 0.80 5.95 14.36
N GLY A 70 1.00 6.33 13.10
CA GLY A 70 0.62 7.64 12.58
C GLY A 70 1.62 8.74 12.98
N GLY A 71 1.51 9.90 12.33
CA GLY A 71 2.43 11.02 12.50
C GLY A 71 2.93 11.62 11.18
N THR A 72 3.86 12.57 11.26
CA THR A 72 4.52 13.09 10.06
C THR A 72 5.61 12.13 9.59
N ARG A 73 5.99 12.20 8.32
CA ARG A 73 7.09 11.40 7.70
C ARG A 73 8.43 11.41 8.46
N ASN A 74 8.61 12.31 9.41
CA ASN A 74 9.84 12.49 10.19
C ASN A 74 9.76 11.88 11.60
N VAL A 75 8.68 11.20 11.95
CA VAL A 75 8.51 10.54 13.24
C VAL A 75 8.51 9.04 13.00
N GLN A 76 9.60 8.36 13.36
CA GLN A 76 9.66 6.89 13.43
C GLN A 76 9.56 6.50 14.90
N LEU A 77 8.43 5.92 15.29
CA LEU A 77 8.24 5.33 16.61
C LEU A 77 8.46 3.82 16.47
N ASN A 78 9.42 3.29 17.22
CA ASN A 78 9.82 1.88 17.22
C ASN A 78 9.11 1.17 18.40
N THR A 79 7.79 1.02 18.34
CA THR A 79 7.09 0.03 19.17
C THR A 79 6.91 -1.27 18.39
N ALA A 80 6.56 -2.37 19.08
CA ALA A 80 6.47 -3.70 18.48
C ALA A 80 5.61 -3.69 17.21
N THR A 81 6.23 -3.93 16.05
CA THR A 81 5.61 -3.79 14.74
C THR A 81 4.59 -4.90 14.53
N THR A 82 3.31 -4.51 14.44
CA THR A 82 2.20 -5.41 14.09
C THR A 82 1.87 -5.36 12.61
N ALA A 83 2.43 -4.38 11.89
CA ALA A 83 2.21 -4.26 10.47
C ALA A 83 2.94 -5.35 9.68
N SER A 84 2.34 -5.71 8.55
CA SER A 84 2.93 -6.70 7.65
C SER A 84 4.14 -6.15 6.86
N ASP A 85 4.99 -7.06 6.43
CA ASP A 85 6.08 -6.77 5.48
C ASP A 85 5.60 -6.46 4.05
N LEU A 86 4.29 -6.39 3.81
CA LEU A 86 3.72 -6.09 2.49
C LEU A 86 4.26 -4.78 1.89
N HIS A 87 4.52 -3.78 2.74
CA HIS A 87 5.08 -2.49 2.31
C HIS A 87 6.46 -2.63 1.63
N GLN A 88 7.23 -3.65 2.00
CA GLN A 88 8.52 -3.96 1.39
C GLN A 88 8.34 -4.60 0.01
N ALA A 89 7.28 -5.37 -0.20
CA ALA A 89 6.99 -6.09 -1.44
C ALA A 89 6.31 -5.22 -2.51
N ILE A 90 5.65 -4.12 -2.13
CA ILE A 90 4.98 -3.20 -3.05
C ILE A 90 5.85 -1.99 -3.40
N ARG A 91 5.59 -1.39 -4.57
CA ARG A 91 6.16 -0.11 -5.01
C ARG A 91 5.06 0.86 -5.40
N THR A 92 5.23 2.12 -4.97
CA THR A 92 4.39 3.24 -5.40
C THR A 92 4.93 3.83 -6.70
N ILE A 93 4.04 4.17 -7.63
CA ILE A 93 4.33 4.83 -8.89
C ILE A 93 3.81 6.26 -8.75
N LYS A 94 4.71 7.24 -8.70
CA LYS A 94 4.36 8.66 -8.55
C LYS A 94 3.94 9.25 -9.89
N SER A 95 3.04 10.22 -9.83
CA SER A 95 2.81 11.10 -10.98
C SER A 95 4.01 12.01 -11.20
N TYR A 96 4.28 12.38 -12.45
CA TYR A 96 5.27 13.40 -12.76
C TYR A 96 4.65 14.79 -12.66
N LYS A 97 5.39 15.75 -12.10
CA LYS A 97 5.05 17.17 -12.21
C LYS A 97 5.37 17.58 -13.64
N LYS A 98 4.41 18.13 -14.38
CA LYS A 98 4.72 18.82 -15.64
C LYS A 98 5.48 20.09 -15.25
N LEU A 99 6.74 20.21 -15.69
CA LEU A 99 7.49 21.47 -15.62
C LEU A 99 6.80 22.53 -16.45
#